data_AF-A0A1D8MTA8-F1
#
_entry.id   AF-A0A1D8MTA8-F1
#
_cell.length_a   1.000
_cell.length_b   1.000
_cell.length_c   1.000
_cell.angle_alpha   90.00
_cell.angle_beta   90.00
_cell.angle_gamma   90.00
#
_symmetry.space_group_name_H-M   'P 1'
#
loop_
_entity.id
_entity.type
_entity.pdbx_description
1 polymer ?
#
loop_
_entity_poly.entity_id
_entity_poly.type
_entity_poly.pdbx_seq_one_letter_code
_entity_poly.pdbx_strand_id
1 'polypeptide(L)'
;MNLERKDITVIGSALILSILAGALNELGTPVPIGPVTLLMLPAGIISILFVYLAAQQYGGMVARYLYFIATGIGVFLLTTTPHVIWHRGEPEMLGLNPSFWYIFYHGGILMSYFFIGYGFYLFYKSGQ
;
A
#
# COMPACT_ATOMS: atom_id res chain seq x y z
N MET A 1 3.68 7.10 -23.53
CA MET A 1 3.20 6.56 -22.23
C MET A 1 1.81 6.00 -22.49
N ASN A 2 1.65 4.67 -22.50
CA ASN A 2 0.39 4.03 -22.92
C ASN A 2 -0.48 3.71 -21.71
N LEU A 3 -0.95 4.73 -21.00
CA LEU A 3 -2.09 4.54 -20.09
C LEU A 3 -3.37 4.67 -20.89
N GLU A 4 -4.28 3.73 -20.74
CA GLU A 4 -5.61 3.85 -21.32
C GLU A 4 -6.45 4.88 -20.55
N ARG A 5 -7.51 5.40 -21.17
CA ARG A 5 -8.44 6.33 -20.52
C ARG A 5 -9.00 5.76 -19.21
N LYS A 6 -9.23 4.44 -19.15
CA LYS A 6 -9.71 3.76 -17.94
C LYS A 6 -8.69 3.85 -16.79
N ASP A 7 -7.39 3.71 -17.08
CA ASP A 7 -6.33 3.75 -16.07
C ASP A 7 -6.22 5.16 -15.47
N ILE A 8 -6.27 6.18 -16.34
CA ILE A 8 -6.29 7.59 -15.94
C ILE A 8 -7.50 7.89 -15.07
N THR A 9 -8.69 7.40 -15.44
CA THR A 9 -9.90 7.57 -14.64
C THR A 9 -9.77 6.93 -13.26
N VAL A 10 -9.20 5.71 -13.17
CA VAL A 10 -8.99 5.02 -11.89
C VAL A 10 -8.05 5.81 -10.99
N ILE A 11 -6.88 6.20 -11.51
CA ILE A 11 -5.88 6.98 -10.77
C ILE A 11 -6.45 8.34 -10.35
N GLY A 12 -7.08 9.05 -11.29
CA GLY A 12 -7.67 10.37 -11.05
C GLY A 12 -8.80 10.33 -10.03
N SER A 13 -9.67 9.31 -10.08
CA SER A 13 -10.75 9.14 -9.10
C SER A 13 -10.19 8.88 -7.71
N ALA A 14 -9.17 8.03 -7.58
CA ALA A 14 -8.52 7.77 -6.29
C ALA A 14 -7.90 9.05 -5.70
N LEU A 15 -7.25 9.87 -6.53
CA LEU A 15 -6.68 11.14 -6.12
C LEU A 15 -7.76 12.14 -5.68
N ILE A 16 -8.82 12.32 -6.49
CA ILE A 16 -9.93 13.23 -6.17
C ILE A 16 -10.61 12.80 -4.86
N LEU A 17 -10.90 11.52 -4.68
CA LEU A 17 -11.50 11.01 -3.44
C LEU A 17 -10.60 11.27 -2.23
N SER A 18 -9.28 11.14 -2.39
CA SER A 18 -8.31 11.43 -1.30
C SER A 18 -8.32 12.92 -0.92
N ILE A 19 -8.36 13.81 -1.91
CA ILE A 19 -8.46 15.26 -1.69
C ILE A 19 -9.78 15.62 -1.01
N LEU A 20 -10.90 15.07 -1.49
CA LEU A 20 -12.22 15.30 -0.91
C LEU A 20 -12.30 14.81 0.55
N ALA A 21 -11.71 13.65 0.86
CA ALA A 21 -11.64 13.15 2.23
C ALA A 21 -10.85 14.11 3.15
N GLY A 22 -9.72 14.64 2.69
CA GLY A 22 -8.95 15.65 3.42
C GLY A 22 -9.74 16.94 3.63
N ALA A 23 -10.42 17.44 2.59
CA ALA A 23 -11.23 18.65 2.67
C ALA A 23 -12.43 18.50 3.64
N LEU A 24 -13.10 17.35 3.66
CA LEU A 24 -14.20 17.09 4.59
C LEU A 24 -13.73 17.11 6.05
N ASN A 25 -12.55 16.55 6.33
CA ASN A 25 -11.97 16.58 7.67
C ASN A 25 -11.66 18.02 8.12
N GLU A 26 -11.12 18.85 7.22
CA GLU A 26 -10.83 20.27 7.50
C GLU A 26 -12.10 21.09 7.78
N LEU A 27 -13.20 20.77 7.10
CA LEU A 27 -14.51 21.42 7.32
C LEU A 27 -15.20 20.97 8.63
N GLY A 28 -14.49 20.25 9.51
CA GLY A 28 -15.01 19.78 10.80
C GLY A 28 -15.96 18.60 10.69
N THR A 29 -16.06 17.96 9.52
CA THR A 29 -16.76 16.67 9.39
C THR A 29 -15.78 15.57 9.81
N PRO A 30 -15.93 14.95 10.99
CA PRO A 30 -14.95 13.98 11.46
C PRO A 30 -14.91 12.79 10.51
N VAL A 31 -13.78 12.63 9.83
CA VAL A 31 -13.53 11.44 9.01
C VAL A 31 -13.08 10.33 9.96
N PRO A 32 -13.79 9.20 10.04
CA PRO A 32 -13.41 8.13 10.95
C PRO A 32 -12.16 7.42 10.42
N ILE A 33 -10.98 7.93 10.78
CA ILE A 33 -9.67 7.49 10.26
C ILE A 33 -9.52 5.96 10.39
N GLY A 34 -9.93 5.38 11.52
CA GLY A 34 -9.85 3.93 11.75
C GLY A 34 -10.61 3.12 10.70
N PRO A 35 -11.94 3.28 10.58
CA PRO A 35 -12.73 2.67 9.49
C PRO A 35 -12.20 2.94 8.08
N VAL A 36 -11.73 4.17 7.79
CA VAL A 36 -11.15 4.49 6.48
C VAL A 36 -9.84 3.71 6.23
N THR A 37 -8.98 3.60 7.23
CA THR A 37 -7.76 2.78 7.16
C THR A 37 -8.09 1.30 6.99
N LEU A 38 -9.19 0.80 7.58
CA LEU A 38 -9.63 -0.58 7.38
C LEU A 38 -10.05 -0.85 5.92
N LEU A 39 -10.47 0.16 5.16
CA LEU A 39 -10.73 0.01 3.72
C LEU A 39 -9.45 -0.22 2.89
N MET A 40 -8.27 0.06 3.45
CA MET A 40 -7.00 -0.26 2.79
C MET A 40 -6.78 -1.78 2.72
N LEU A 41 -7.29 -2.55 3.69
CA LEU A 41 -7.19 -4.01 3.70
C LEU A 41 -7.82 -4.67 2.46
N PRO A 42 -9.13 -4.48 2.16
CA PRO A 42 -9.71 -5.07 0.96
C PRO A 42 -9.06 -4.55 -0.32
N ALA A 43 -8.73 -3.25 -0.40
CA ALA A 43 -8.05 -2.69 -1.57
C ALA A 43 -6.68 -3.33 -1.82
N GLY A 44 -5.87 -3.52 -0.77
CA GLY A 44 -4.58 -4.17 -0.89
C GLY A 44 -4.66 -5.67 -1.14
N ILE A 45 -5.62 -6.37 -0.53
CA ILE A 45 -5.87 -7.81 -0.80
C ILE A 45 -6.26 -8.01 -2.27
N ILE A 46 -7.18 -7.18 -2.79
CA ILE A 46 -7.55 -7.20 -4.21
C ILE A 46 -6.34 -6.89 -5.10
N SER A 47 -5.49 -5.94 -4.69
CA SER A 47 -4.26 -5.61 -5.43
C SER A 47 -3.30 -6.80 -5.49
N ILE A 48 -3.07 -7.49 -4.36
CA ILE A 48 -2.25 -8.71 -4.30
C ILE A 48 -2.86 -9.81 -5.19
N LEU A 49 -4.18 -9.99 -5.15
CA LEU A 49 -4.89 -10.96 -5.98
C LEU A 49 -4.66 -10.68 -7.47
N PHE A 50 -4.78 -9.44 -7.92
CA PHE A 50 -4.55 -9.10 -9.33
C PHE A 50 -3.08 -9.28 -9.74
N VAL A 51 -2.13 -8.95 -8.86
CA VAL A 51 -0.70 -9.20 -9.12
C VAL A 51 -0.44 -10.72 -9.22
N TYR A 52 -1.07 -11.53 -8.36
CA TYR A 52 -0.99 -12.98 -8.43
C TYR A 52 -1.57 -13.53 -9.74
N LEU A 53 -2.75 -13.08 -10.14
CA LEU A 53 -3.39 -13.49 -11.40
C LEU A 53 -2.53 -13.10 -12.62
N ALA A 54 -1.93 -11.92 -12.61
CA ALA A 54 -0.99 -11.50 -13.64
C ALA A 54 0.26 -12.40 -13.64
N ALA A 55 0.81 -12.75 -12.47
CA ALA A 55 1.98 -13.62 -12.37
C ALA A 55 1.72 -15.01 -12.97
N GLN A 56 0.50 -15.56 -12.81
CA GLN A 56 0.11 -16.82 -13.44
C GLN A 56 0.07 -16.75 -14.97
N GLN A 57 -0.22 -15.59 -15.56
CA GLN A 57 -0.25 -15.42 -17.02
C GLN A 57 1.15 -15.31 -17.63
N TYR A 58 2.08 -14.61 -16.97
CA TYR A 58 3.42 -14.38 -17.54
C TYR A 58 4.43 -15.48 -17.21
N GLY A 59 4.33 -16.13 -16.05
CA GLY A 59 5.29 -17.15 -15.61
C GLY A 59 6.74 -16.65 -15.46
N GLY A 60 7.65 -17.58 -15.16
CA GLY A 60 9.10 -17.36 -15.18
C GLY A 60 9.60 -16.16 -14.37
N MET A 61 10.53 -15.40 -14.96
CA MET A 61 11.16 -14.24 -14.31
C MET A 61 10.19 -13.08 -14.10
N VAL A 62 9.24 -12.89 -15.03
CA VAL A 62 8.23 -11.82 -14.91
C VAL A 62 7.30 -12.09 -13.71
N ALA A 63 6.85 -13.34 -13.54
CA ALA A 63 6.09 -13.74 -12.35
C ALA A 63 6.86 -13.46 -11.05
N ARG A 64 8.17 -13.76 -11.03
CA ARG A 64 9.03 -13.44 -9.88
C ARG A 64 9.04 -11.95 -9.55
N TYR A 65 9.09 -11.06 -10.54
CA TYR A 65 9.10 -9.61 -10.31
C TYR A 65 7.74 -9.11 -9.81
N LEU A 66 6.65 -9.66 -10.34
CA LEU A 66 5.30 -9.41 -9.83
C LEU A 66 5.17 -9.86 -8.37
N TYR A 67 5.76 -10.99 -7.98
CA TYR A 67 5.77 -11.40 -6.58
C TYR A 67 6.50 -10.42 -5.66
N PHE A 68 7.58 -9.76 -6.10
CA PHE A 68 8.19 -8.68 -5.32
C PHE A 68 7.23 -7.52 -5.06
N ILE A 69 6.45 -7.12 -6.08
CA ILE A 69 5.43 -6.08 -5.95
C ILE A 69 4.35 -6.53 -4.96
N ALA A 70 3.83 -7.76 -5.09
CA ALA A 70 2.84 -8.32 -4.17
C ALA A 70 3.35 -8.39 -2.73
N THR A 71 4.61 -8.81 -2.53
CA THR A 71 5.24 -8.84 -1.21
C THR A 71 5.32 -7.44 -0.60
N GLY A 72 5.73 -6.44 -1.38
CA GLY A 72 5.74 -5.06 -0.92
C GLY A 72 4.35 -4.57 -0.49
N ILE A 73 3.31 -4.84 -1.29
CA ILE A 73 1.92 -4.52 -0.91
C ILE A 73 1.52 -5.25 0.38
N GLY A 74 1.88 -6.53 0.53
CA GLY A 74 1.60 -7.30 1.74
C GLY A 74 2.27 -6.70 2.98
N VAL A 75 3.55 -6.35 2.89
CA VAL A 75 4.28 -5.67 3.97
C VAL A 75 3.62 -4.32 4.29
N PHE A 76 3.21 -3.56 3.28
CA PHE A 76 2.52 -2.28 3.47
C PHE A 76 1.21 -2.46 4.25
N LEU A 77 0.39 -3.47 3.93
CA LEU A 77 -0.86 -3.73 4.65
C LEU A 77 -0.63 -4.15 6.10
N LEU A 78 0.32 -5.07 6.31
CA LEU A 78 0.66 -5.58 7.64
C LEU A 78 1.25 -4.51 8.55
N THR A 79 1.87 -3.48 7.98
CA THR A 79 2.50 -2.39 8.74
C THR A 79 1.56 -1.20 8.88
N THR A 80 0.97 -0.71 7.79
CA THR A 80 0.19 0.54 7.77
C THR A 80 -1.10 0.46 8.58
N THR A 81 -1.88 -0.61 8.46
CA THR A 81 -3.15 -0.71 9.18
C THR A 81 -2.98 -0.66 10.70
N PRO A 82 -2.14 -1.52 11.33
CA PRO A 82 -1.88 -1.41 12.76
C PRO A 82 -1.12 -0.12 13.12
N HIS A 83 -0.24 0.40 12.25
CA HIS A 83 0.49 1.65 12.47
C HIS A 83 -0.41 2.86 12.70
N VAL A 84 -1.40 3.06 11.83
CA VAL A 84 -2.32 4.20 11.94
C VAL A 84 -3.17 4.10 13.20
N ILE A 85 -3.55 2.89 13.60
CA ILE A 85 -4.28 2.67 14.86
C ILE A 85 -3.37 2.94 16.06
N TRP A 86 -2.12 2.46 16.00
CA TRP A 86 -1.12 2.62 17.06
C TRP A 86 -0.79 4.10 17.33
N HIS A 87 -0.73 4.94 16.30
CA HIS A 87 -0.50 6.39 16.44
C HIS A 87 -1.57 7.15 17.26
N ARG A 88 -2.70 6.53 17.63
CA ARG A 88 -3.75 7.18 18.43
C ARG A 88 -3.42 7.34 19.91
N GLY A 89 -2.34 6.72 20.37
CA GLY A 89 -1.84 6.86 21.74
C GLY A 89 -0.44 6.32 21.95
N GLU A 90 0.18 5.82 20.87
CA GLU A 90 1.53 5.27 20.83
C GLU A 90 1.82 4.32 22.00
N PRO A 91 0.91 3.37 22.30
CA PRO A 91 1.03 2.55 23.49
C PRO A 91 2.23 1.61 23.38
N GLU A 92 2.75 1.22 24.55
CA GLU A 92 3.59 0.04 24.66
C GLU A 92 2.79 -1.21 24.28
N MET A 93 3.39 -2.09 23.49
CA MET A 93 2.78 -3.37 23.08
C MET A 93 3.81 -4.48 23.17
N LEU A 94 3.37 -5.65 23.63
CA LEU A 94 4.22 -6.85 23.77
C LEU A 94 5.51 -6.63 24.59
N GLY A 95 5.48 -5.69 25.55
CA GLY A 95 6.63 -5.35 26.39
C GLY A 95 7.72 -4.51 25.68
N LEU A 96 7.42 -3.95 24.50
CA LEU A 96 8.34 -3.09 23.75
C LEU A 96 7.87 -1.63 23.81
N ASN A 97 8.85 -0.72 23.93
CA ASN A 97 8.60 0.71 24.05
C ASN A 97 8.08 1.34 22.73
N PRO A 98 7.53 2.56 22.77
CA PRO A 98 6.96 3.20 21.58
C PRO A 98 7.99 3.46 20.47
N SER A 99 9.26 3.72 20.81
CA SER A 99 10.33 3.96 19.84
C SER A 99 10.60 2.74 18.96
N PHE A 100 10.54 1.52 19.53
CA PHE A 100 10.64 0.29 18.76
C PHE A 100 9.52 0.21 17.70
N TRP A 101 8.27 0.40 18.12
CA TRP A 101 7.11 0.30 17.24
C TRP A 101 7.11 1.38 16.15
N TYR A 102 7.53 2.59 16.50
CA TYR A 102 7.75 3.67 15.54
C TYR A 102 8.70 3.25 14.42
N ILE A 103 9.89 2.73 14.77
CA ILE A 103 10.90 2.28 13.80
C ILE A 103 10.40 1.07 13.02
N PHE A 104 9.74 0.11 13.68
CA PHE A 104 9.20 -1.08 13.03
C PHE A 104 8.17 -0.72 11.96
N TYR A 105 7.20 0.14 12.28
CA TYR A 105 6.15 0.52 11.33
C TYR A 105 6.69 1.39 10.19
N HIS A 106 7.45 2.44 10.49
CA HIS A 106 8.01 3.32 9.47
C HIS A 106 9.04 2.59 8.60
N GLY A 107 9.90 1.77 9.21
CA GLY A 107 10.86 0.92 8.51
C GLY A 107 10.17 -0.13 7.63
N GLY A 108 9.08 -0.74 8.12
CA GLY A 108 8.25 -1.65 7.35
C GLY A 108 7.61 -0.98 6.13
N ILE A 109 7.07 0.23 6.29
CA ILE A 109 6.54 1.03 5.18
C ILE A 109 7.65 1.39 4.18
N LEU A 110 8.84 1.79 4.64
CA LEU A 110 9.98 2.06 3.76
C LEU A 110 10.39 0.82 2.96
N MET A 111 10.49 -0.35 3.61
CA MET A 111 10.78 -1.63 2.97
C MET A 111 9.70 -2.01 1.95
N SER A 112 8.44 -1.69 2.22
CA SER A 112 7.34 -1.92 1.28
C SER A 112 7.56 -1.15 -0.03
N TYR A 113 7.93 0.13 0.05
CA TYR A 113 8.24 0.94 -1.13
C TYR A 113 9.47 0.44 -1.86
N PHE A 114 10.49 -0.02 -1.14
CA PHE A 114 11.66 -0.64 -1.74
C PHE A 114 11.28 -1.89 -2.55
N PHE A 115 10.49 -2.82 -2.00
CA PHE A 115 10.09 -4.03 -2.72
C PHE A 115 9.22 -3.74 -3.95
N ILE A 116 8.26 -2.81 -3.83
CA ILE A 116 7.42 -2.39 -4.95
C ILE A 116 8.28 -1.75 -6.06
N GLY A 117 9.13 -0.78 -5.69
CA GLY A 117 10.01 -0.09 -6.63
C GLY A 117 11.02 -1.03 -7.30
N TYR A 118 11.62 -1.94 -6.54
CA TYR A 118 12.55 -2.93 -7.07
C TYR A 118 11.86 -3.93 -8.02
N GLY A 119 10.65 -4.38 -7.69
CA GLY A 119 9.84 -5.22 -8.58
C GLY A 119 9.55 -4.54 -9.92
N PHE A 120 9.14 -3.27 -9.89
CA PHE A 120 8.95 -2.48 -11.12
C PHE A 120 10.25 -2.26 -11.90
N TYR A 121 11.37 -2.01 -11.22
CA TYR A 121 12.68 -1.89 -11.86
C TYR A 121 13.08 -3.17 -12.61
N LEU A 122 12.90 -4.34 -12.00
CA LEU A 122 13.18 -5.62 -12.64
C LEU A 122 12.26 -5.88 -13.83
N PHE A 123 10.97 -5.55 -13.70
CA PHE A 123 10.01 -5.64 -14.80
C PHE A 123 10.43 -4.78 -15.98
N TYR A 124 10.77 -3.50 -15.74
CA TYR A 124 11.29 -2.59 -16.76
C TYR A 124 12.55 -3.15 -17.44
N LYS A 125 13.50 -3.67 -16.65
CA LYS A 125 14.74 -4.25 -17.18
C LYS A 125 14.53 -5.50 -18.04
N SER A 126 13.46 -6.26 -17.82
CA SER A 126 13.16 -7.44 -18.66
C SER A 126 12.55 -7.12 -20.01
N GLY A 127 12.06 -5.88 -20.21
CA GLY A 127 11.56 -5.41 -21.50
C GLY A 127 12.63 -4.71 -22.35
N GLN A 128 13.87 -4.59 -21.85
CA GLN A 128 15.04 -4.08 -22.59
C GLN A 128 15.86 -5.25 -23.15
#